data_AF-A0A7C1V7K6-F1
#
_entry.id   AF-A0A7C1V7K6-F1
#
_cell.length_a   1.000
_cell.length_b   1.000
_cell.length_c   1.000
_cell.angle_alpha   90.00
_cell.angle_beta   90.00
_cell.angle_gamma   90.00
#
_symmetry.space_group_name_H-M   'P 1'
#
loop_
_entity.id
_entity.type
_entity.pdbx_description
1 polymer ?
#
loop_
_entity_poly.entity_id
_entity_poly.type
_entity_poly.pdbx_seq_one_letter_code
_entity_poly.pdbx_strand_id
1 'polypeptide(L)'
;MIYTNKKGASLFKVKEGDKIPRLLEDEVYTALDMNIVNKFEIKLNNQTYSLDITPIMEGGYANIYGMDITERNKAEEAIQQRNLEISALSKASKAVLEFPDFEKSSRAIFESCVELIGATSGYVALLTPDNKEN
;
A
#
# COMPACT_ATOMS: atom_id res chain seq x y z
N MET A 1 -18.29 -5.41 -27.13
CA MET A 1 -17.90 -4.08 -27.67
C MET A 1 -17.87 -3.12 -26.51
N ILE A 2 -16.84 -2.30 -26.37
CA ILE A 2 -16.70 -1.37 -25.23
C ILE A 2 -17.23 0.04 -25.60
N TYR A 3 -17.94 0.63 -24.65
CA TYR A 3 -18.28 2.05 -24.64
C TYR A 3 -17.56 2.71 -23.46
N THR A 4 -16.90 3.83 -23.70
CA THR A 4 -16.04 4.43 -22.68
C THR A 4 -15.99 5.94 -22.81
N ASN A 5 -15.84 6.62 -21.69
CA ASN A 5 -15.59 8.05 -21.71
C ASN A 5 -14.13 8.34 -22.15
N LYS A 6 -13.80 9.62 -22.36
CA LYS A 6 -12.45 10.04 -22.77
C LYS A 6 -11.34 9.54 -21.85
N LYS A 7 -11.61 9.46 -20.55
CA LYS A 7 -10.62 9.02 -19.55
C LYS A 7 -10.37 7.51 -19.67
N GLY A 8 -11.43 6.71 -19.75
CA GLY A 8 -11.32 5.26 -19.94
C GLY A 8 -10.72 4.88 -21.30
N ALA A 9 -11.07 5.58 -22.37
CA ALA A 9 -10.43 5.45 -23.69
C ALA A 9 -8.91 5.65 -23.60
N SER A 10 -8.49 6.73 -22.93
CA SER A 10 -7.07 7.06 -22.78
C SER A 10 -6.34 6.07 -21.86
N LEU A 11 -7.00 5.65 -20.77
CA LEU A 11 -6.44 4.74 -19.77
C LEU A 11 -6.17 3.35 -20.35
N PHE A 12 -7.13 2.80 -21.08
CA PHE A 12 -7.04 1.46 -21.66
C PHE A 12 -6.56 1.45 -23.11
N LYS A 13 -6.29 2.62 -23.70
CA LYS A 13 -5.89 2.80 -25.10
C LYS A 13 -6.88 2.16 -26.08
N VAL A 14 -8.17 2.37 -25.84
CA VAL A 14 -9.28 1.86 -26.67
C VAL A 14 -10.12 2.99 -27.23
N LYS A 15 -10.83 2.71 -28.30
CA LYS A 15 -11.87 3.56 -28.90
C LYS A 15 -13.24 2.95 -28.66
N GLU A 16 -14.28 3.78 -28.74
CA GLU A 16 -15.66 3.27 -28.77
C GLU A 16 -15.82 2.29 -29.94
N GLY A 17 -16.45 1.15 -29.67
CA GLY A 17 -16.58 0.10 -30.67
C GLY A 17 -15.50 -0.98 -30.62
N ASP A 18 -14.40 -0.74 -29.90
CA ASP A 18 -13.33 -1.73 -29.80
C ASP A 18 -13.76 -2.95 -28.99
N LYS A 19 -12.96 -4.01 -29.08
CA LYS A 19 -13.05 -5.16 -28.18
C LYS A 19 -12.65 -4.74 -26.77
N ILE A 20 -13.16 -5.47 -25.78
CA ILE A 20 -12.76 -5.28 -24.38
C ILE A 20 -11.25 -5.53 -24.29
N PRO A 21 -10.48 -4.69 -23.57
CA PRO A 21 -9.07 -4.96 -23.32
C PRO A 21 -8.88 -6.34 -22.68
N ARG A 22 -7.89 -7.12 -23.14
CA ARG A 22 -7.59 -8.46 -22.58
C ARG A 22 -7.47 -8.47 -21.06
N LEU A 23 -6.95 -7.38 -20.47
CA LEU A 23 -6.79 -7.24 -19.02
C LEU A 23 -8.10 -7.17 -18.23
N LEU A 24 -9.24 -7.01 -18.91
CA LEU A 24 -10.58 -6.95 -18.31
C LEU A 24 -11.48 -8.09 -18.83
N GLU A 25 -11.03 -8.90 -19.80
CA GLU A 25 -11.88 -9.90 -20.44
C GLU A 25 -12.35 -10.94 -19.42
N ASP A 26 -11.42 -11.55 -18.69
CA ASP A 26 -11.72 -12.63 -17.74
C ASP A 26 -12.65 -12.13 -16.63
N GLU A 27 -12.42 -10.92 -16.12
CA GLU A 27 -13.21 -10.34 -15.05
C GLU A 27 -14.62 -9.94 -15.51
N VAL A 28 -14.76 -9.45 -16.76
CA VAL A 28 -16.07 -9.17 -17.36
C VAL A 28 -16.85 -10.46 -17.61
N TYR A 29 -16.22 -11.48 -18.19
CA TYR A 29 -16.88 -12.76 -18.42
C TYR A 29 -17.30 -13.42 -17.11
N THR A 30 -16.43 -13.40 -16.10
CA THR A 30 -16.75 -13.91 -14.76
C THR A 30 -17.94 -13.17 -14.15
N ALA A 31 -17.97 -11.83 -14.24
CA ALA A 31 -19.08 -11.04 -13.72
C ALA A 31 -20.40 -11.37 -14.43
N LEU A 32 -20.39 -11.52 -15.75
CA LEU A 32 -21.57 -11.84 -16.55
C LEU A 32 -22.06 -13.28 -16.32
N ASP A 33 -21.15 -14.26 -16.34
CA ASP A 33 -21.50 -15.68 -16.22
C ASP A 33 -21.97 -16.04 -14.80
N MET A 34 -21.32 -15.48 -13.78
CA MET A 34 -21.66 -15.74 -12.38
C MET A 34 -22.72 -14.78 -11.84
N ASN A 35 -23.05 -13.73 -12.58
CA ASN A 35 -23.93 -12.63 -12.13
C ASN A 35 -23.48 -12.04 -10.78
N ILE A 36 -22.17 -11.75 -10.67
CA ILE A 36 -21.58 -11.14 -9.47
C ILE A 36 -20.93 -9.81 -9.82
N VAL A 37 -20.97 -8.87 -8.89
CA VAL A 37 -20.12 -7.68 -8.96
C VAL A 37 -18.70 -8.12 -8.66
N ASN A 38 -17.78 -7.91 -9.61
CA ASN A 38 -16.38 -8.18 -9.41
C ASN A 38 -15.62 -6.88 -9.12
N LYS A 39 -14.76 -6.91 -8.10
CA LYS A 39 -13.95 -5.75 -7.69
C LYS A 39 -12.49 -6.14 -7.62
N PHE A 40 -11.64 -5.36 -8.27
CA PHE A 40 -10.20 -5.60 -8.25
C PHE A 40 -9.43 -4.30 -8.47
N GLU A 41 -8.16 -4.34 -8.11
CA GLU A 41 -7.26 -3.21 -8.30
C GLU A 41 -6.26 -3.51 -9.42
N ILE A 42 -6.03 -2.53 -10.28
CA ILE A 42 -5.00 -2.59 -11.30
C ILE A 42 -4.04 -1.43 -11.15
N LYS A 43 -2.75 -1.72 -11.37
CA LYS A 43 -1.72 -0.70 -11.45
C LYS A 43 -1.41 -0.42 -12.91
N LEU A 44 -1.68 0.81 -13.33
CA LEU A 44 -1.38 1.29 -14.68
C LEU A 44 -0.42 2.47 -14.58
N ASN A 45 0.81 2.26 -15.05
CA ASN A 45 1.92 3.21 -14.90
C ASN A 45 2.17 3.54 -13.41
N ASN A 46 2.01 4.82 -13.03
CA ASN A 46 2.21 5.31 -11.66
C ASN A 46 0.89 5.57 -10.90
N GLN A 47 -0.22 5.02 -11.40
CA GLN A 47 -1.54 5.17 -10.80
C GLN A 47 -2.14 3.80 -10.49
N THR A 48 -2.83 3.72 -9.36
CA THR A 48 -3.58 2.55 -8.93
C THR A 48 -5.07 2.86 -9.07
N TYR A 49 -5.79 1.97 -9.75
CA TYR A 49 -7.21 2.09 -9.99
C TYR A 49 -7.95 0.93 -9.35
N SER A 50 -9.00 1.24 -8.59
CA SER A 50 -10.01 0.26 -8.20
C SER A 50 -11.07 0.20 -9.30
N LEU A 51 -11.34 -1.00 -9.80
CA LEU A 51 -12.35 -1.27 -10.81
C LEU A 51 -13.50 -2.08 -10.23
N ASP A 52 -14.72 -1.61 -10.47
CA ASP A 52 -15.97 -2.31 -10.16
C ASP A 52 -16.64 -2.72 -11.47
N ILE A 53 -16.83 -4.02 -11.68
CA ILE A 53 -17.56 -4.58 -12.82
C ILE A 53 -18.93 -5.04 -12.36
N THR A 54 -19.98 -4.41 -12.87
CA THR A 54 -21.37 -4.70 -12.52
C THR A 54 -22.11 -5.29 -13.73
N PRO A 55 -22.51 -6.57 -13.68
CA PRO A 55 -23.27 -7.20 -14.76
C PRO A 55 -24.70 -6.67 -14.79
N ILE A 56 -25.24 -6.46 -16.00
CA ILE A 56 -26.63 -6.08 -16.27
C ILE A 56 -27.26 -7.17 -17.13
N MET A 57 -27.85 -8.17 -16.47
CA MET A 57 -28.34 -9.41 -17.10
C MET A 57 -29.40 -9.15 -18.18
N GLU A 58 -30.34 -8.24 -17.92
CA GLU A 58 -31.41 -7.90 -18.86
C GLU A 58 -30.87 -7.31 -20.19
N GLY A 59 -29.71 -6.66 -20.14
CA GLY A 59 -29.05 -6.06 -21.30
C GLY A 59 -27.93 -6.90 -21.90
N GLY A 60 -27.49 -7.97 -21.24
CA GLY A 60 -26.37 -8.79 -21.69
C GLY A 60 -25.02 -8.03 -21.75
N TYR A 61 -24.85 -7.02 -20.90
CA TYR A 61 -23.63 -6.21 -20.83
C TYR A 61 -23.19 -5.98 -19.38
N ALA A 62 -21.94 -5.57 -19.18
CA ALA A 62 -21.41 -5.18 -17.88
C ALA A 62 -20.94 -3.72 -17.90
N ASN A 63 -21.26 -2.99 -16.83
CA ASN A 63 -20.70 -1.67 -16.59
C ASN A 63 -19.37 -1.81 -15.86
N ILE A 64 -18.39 -0.98 -16.23
CA ILE A 64 -17.08 -0.93 -15.57
C ILE A 64 -16.90 0.49 -15.03
N TYR A 65 -16.77 0.61 -13.72
CA TYR A 65 -16.47 1.87 -13.05
C TYR A 65 -15.04 1.82 -12.51
N GLY A 66 -14.27 2.88 -12.76
CA GLY A 66 -12.90 2.99 -12.27
C GLY A 66 -12.72 4.20 -11.39
N MET A 67 -12.13 4.00 -10.22
CA MET A 67 -11.73 5.05 -9.29
C MET A 67 -10.21 5.06 -9.14
N ASP A 68 -9.60 6.23 -9.33
CA ASP A 68 -8.19 6.42 -8.99
C ASP A 68 -8.06 6.45 -7.46
N ILE A 69 -7.32 5.48 -6.91
CA ILE A 69 -7.07 5.33 -5.48
C ILE A 69 -5.62 5.61 -5.11
N THR A 70 -4.83 6.15 -6.05
CA THR A 70 -3.38 6.35 -5.89
C THR A 70 -3.06 7.20 -4.66
N GLU A 71 -3.69 8.37 -4.55
CA GLU A 71 -3.43 9.30 -3.44
C GLU A 71 -3.97 8.76 -2.12
N ARG A 72 -5.07 7.99 -2.16
CA ARG A 72 -5.61 7.32 -0.99
C ARG A 72 -4.62 6.28 -0.45
N ASN A 73 -4.10 5.40 -1.31
CA ASN A 73 -3.16 4.37 -0.90
C ASN A 73 -1.87 4.98 -0.35
N LYS A 74 -1.34 6.04 -0.99
CA LYS A 74 -0.17 6.78 -0.47
C LYS A 74 -0.44 7.39 0.91
N ALA A 75 -1.62 7.97 1.12
CA ALA A 75 -2.00 8.53 2.42
C ALA A 75 -2.12 7.44 3.49
N GLU A 76 -2.73 6.29 3.15
CA GLU A 76 -2.82 5.14 4.04
C GLU A 76 -1.43 4.59 4.41
N GLU A 77 -0.53 4.43 3.44
CA GLU A 77 0.87 4.03 3.66
C GLU A 77 1.62 5.03 4.55
N ALA A 78 1.47 6.33 4.31
CA ALA A 78 2.11 7.37 5.12
C ALA A 78 1.61 7.35 6.58
N ILE A 79 0.31 7.12 6.80
CA ILE A 79 -0.27 6.96 8.14
C ILE A 79 0.27 5.71 8.82
N GLN A 80 0.33 4.58 8.11
CA GLN A 80 0.90 3.34 8.64
C GLN A 80 2.36 3.53 9.07
N GLN A 81 3.17 4.15 8.21
CA GLN A 81 4.57 4.43 8.52
C GLN A 81 4.70 5.35 9.74
N ARG A 82 3.86 6.39 9.83
CA ARG A 82 3.88 7.29 11.00
C ARG A 82 3.49 6.59 12.30
N ASN A 83 2.55 5.67 12.25
CA ASN A 83 2.15 4.87 13.41
C ASN A 83 3.29 3.94 13.86
N LEU A 84 4.03 3.34 12.93
CA LEU A 84 5.23 2.55 13.24
C LEU A 84 6.30 3.42 13.93
N GLU A 85 6.58 4.60 13.40
CA GLU A 85 7.53 5.55 14.01
C GLU A 85 7.12 5.94 15.44
N ILE A 86 5.85 6.30 15.65
CA ILE A 86 5.33 6.68 16.96
C ILE A 86 5.41 5.51 17.95
N SER A 87 5.08 4.30 17.51
CA SER A 87 5.13 3.10 18.34
C SER A 87 6.56 2.77 18.77
N ALA A 88 7.52 2.83 17.84
CA ALA A 88 8.94 2.63 18.12
C ALA A 88 9.49 3.68 19.09
N LEU A 89 9.16 4.96 18.88
CA LEU A 89 9.54 6.04 19.78
C LEU A 89 8.96 5.83 21.19
N SER A 90 7.69 5.46 21.29
CA SER A 90 7.05 5.19 22.58
C SER A 90 7.69 4.01 23.31
N LYS A 91 8.01 2.91 22.59
CA LYS A 91 8.72 1.75 23.14
C LYS A 91 10.10 2.14 23.67
N ALA A 92 10.86 2.91 22.89
CA ALA A 92 12.17 3.43 23.28
C ALA A 92 12.09 4.34 24.51
N SER A 93 11.13 5.27 24.58
CA SER A 93 10.95 6.14 25.74
C SER A 93 10.57 5.37 27.01
N LYS A 94 9.73 4.34 26.89
CA LYS A 94 9.39 3.47 28.04
C LYS A 94 10.61 2.71 28.54
N ALA A 95 11.45 2.19 27.65
CA ALA A 95 12.66 1.47 28.04
C ALA A 95 13.58 2.31 28.95
N VAL A 96 13.72 3.61 28.68
CA VAL A 96 14.50 4.54 29.53
C VAL A 96 13.92 4.66 30.95
N LEU A 97 12.59 4.59 31.08
CA LEU A 97 11.90 4.71 32.37
C LEU A 97 11.86 3.38 33.13
N GLU A 98 11.78 2.26 32.41
CA GLU A 98 11.68 0.91 32.98
C GLU A 98 13.03 0.33 33.40
N PHE A 99 14.08 0.61 32.63
CA PHE A 99 15.42 0.09 32.91
C PHE A 99 16.29 1.15 33.58
N PRO A 100 16.66 0.95 34.86
CA PRO A 100 17.57 1.86 35.55
C PRO A 100 19.02 1.78 35.04
N ASP A 101 19.34 0.75 34.27
CA ASP A 101 20.66 0.49 33.70
C ASP A 101 20.75 0.98 32.25
N PHE A 102 21.84 1.68 31.95
CA PHE A 102 22.09 2.26 30.63
C PHE A 102 22.24 1.18 29.54
N GLU A 103 22.92 0.06 29.85
CA GLU A 103 23.14 -1.01 28.88
C GLU A 103 21.81 -1.62 28.44
N LYS A 104 20.91 -1.90 29.39
CA LYS A 104 19.56 -2.42 29.09
C LYS A 104 18.69 -1.41 28.33
N SER A 105 18.70 -0.15 28.75
CA SER A 105 17.96 0.93 28.07
C SER A 105 18.44 1.11 26.62
N SER A 106 19.75 1.23 26.43
CA SER A 106 20.36 1.44 25.11
C SER A 106 20.10 0.27 24.16
N ARG A 107 20.18 -0.97 24.65
CA ARG A 107 19.83 -2.16 23.87
C ARG A 107 18.36 -2.17 23.42
N ALA A 108 17.43 -1.88 24.32
CA ALA A 108 16.00 -1.88 23.98
C ALA A 108 15.61 -0.76 23.00
N ILE A 109 16.21 0.43 23.14
CA ILE A 109 16.06 1.52 22.16
C ILE A 109 16.62 1.09 20.81
N PHE A 110 17.81 0.50 20.83
CA PHE A 110 18.51 0.06 19.63
C PHE A 110 17.72 -1.01 18.85
N GLU A 111 17.21 -2.04 19.53
CA GLU A 111 16.34 -3.06 18.94
C GLU A 111 15.10 -2.42 18.27
N SER A 112 14.47 -1.46 18.94
CA SER A 112 13.31 -0.74 18.40
C SER A 112 13.64 0.04 17.12
N CYS A 113 14.84 0.63 17.03
CA CYS A 113 15.31 1.30 15.82
C CYS A 113 15.61 0.31 14.69
N VAL A 114 16.29 -0.80 14.99
CA VAL A 114 16.61 -1.86 14.02
C VAL A 114 15.33 -2.44 13.39
N GLU A 115 14.32 -2.74 14.23
CA GLU A 115 13.00 -3.20 13.79
C GLU A 115 12.32 -2.18 12.86
N LEU A 116 12.34 -0.89 13.21
CA LEU A 116 11.68 0.17 12.44
C LEU A 116 12.34 0.41 11.07
N ILE A 117 13.67 0.47 11.02
CA ILE A 117 14.42 0.83 9.81
C ILE A 117 14.73 -0.39 8.92
N GLY A 118 14.49 -1.60 9.41
CA GLY A 118 14.85 -2.84 8.71
C GLY A 118 16.37 -3.05 8.61
N ALA A 119 17.15 -2.49 9.54
CA ALA A 119 18.59 -2.69 9.56
C ALA A 119 18.93 -4.13 9.96
N THR A 120 20.06 -4.65 9.48
CA THR A 120 20.56 -5.96 9.90
C THR A 120 21.28 -5.90 11.25
N SER A 121 21.89 -4.76 11.56
CA SER A 121 22.69 -4.53 12.77
C SER A 121 23.01 -3.05 12.96
N GLY A 122 23.59 -2.73 14.10
CA GLY A 122 24.03 -1.40 14.51
C GLY A 122 24.62 -1.46 15.92
N TYR A 123 25.20 -0.35 16.39
CA TYR A 123 26.01 -0.33 17.60
C TYR A 123 25.82 0.98 18.37
N VAL A 124 25.90 0.88 19.70
CA VAL A 124 25.89 2.02 20.62
C VAL A 124 27.15 1.91 21.48
N ALA A 125 28.00 2.95 21.46
CA ALA A 125 29.20 3.05 22.28
C ALA A 125 29.06 4.16 23.32
N LEU A 126 29.50 3.89 24.54
CA LEU A 126 29.84 4.93 25.51
C LEU A 126 31.31 5.28 25.34
N LEU A 127 31.58 6.52 24.92
CA LEU A 127 32.95 7.03 24.81
C LEU A 127 33.33 7.79 26.09
N THR A 128 34.51 7.50 26.59
CA THR A 128 35.17 8.33 27.60
C THR A 128 35.67 9.64 26.97
N PRO A 129 35.97 10.70 27.75
CA PRO A 129 36.50 11.97 27.23
C PRO A 129 37.75 11.82 26.36
N ASP A 130 38.49 10.72 26.54
CA ASP A 130 39.71 10.37 25.81
C ASP A 130 39.44 9.61 24.49
N ASN A 131 38.17 9.54 24.06
CA ASN A 131 37.69 8.81 22.88
C ASN A 131 37.96 7.29 22.89
N LYS A 132 38.12 6.69 24.08
CA LYS A 132 38.24 5.24 24.24
C LYS A 132 36.90 4.64 24.67
N GLU A 133 36.56 3.47 24.10
CA GLU A 133 35.41 2.68 24.49
C GLU A 133 35.56 2.19 25.95
N ASN A 134 34.46 2.24 26.71
CA ASN A 134 34.36 1.79 28.10
C ASN A 134 34.08 0.28 28.18
#